data_AF-A0A229R3R3-F1
#
_entry.id   AF-A0A229R3R3-F1
#
_cell.length_a   1.000
_cell.length_b   1.000
_cell.length_c   1.000
_cell.angle_alpha   90.00
_cell.angle_beta   90.00
_cell.angle_gamma   90.00
#
_symmetry.space_group_name_H-M   'P 1'
#
loop_
_entity.id
_entity.type
_entity.pdbx_description
1 polymer ?
#
loop_
_entity_poly.entity_id
_entity_poly.type
_entity_poly.pdbx_seq_one_letter_code
_entity_poly.pdbx_strand_id
1 'polypeptide(L)'
;VAARRGANTRFADAIAAGDIAAAIAADDELHDVPVAAARNRAIAATLARYTPLLRRLEYARFGSLPAHRSVQRHTELADAIEAGDVDAACAITATIWTELETLLETP
;
A
#
# COMPACT_ATOMS: atom_id res chain seq x y z
N VAL A 1 -12.04 1.18 -7.94
CA VAL A 1 -10.87 1.70 -8.70
C VAL A 1 -10.63 3.19 -8.46
N ALA A 2 -11.60 4.08 -8.74
CA ALA A 2 -11.43 5.53 -8.58
C ALA A 2 -10.90 5.98 -7.19
N ALA A 3 -11.47 5.46 -6.10
CA ALA A 3 -11.00 5.75 -4.74
C ALA A 3 -9.51 5.40 -4.55
N ARG A 4 -9.08 4.22 -5.02
CA ARG A 4 -7.66 3.80 -4.96
C ARG A 4 -6.76 4.71 -5.78
N ARG A 5 -7.19 5.12 -6.98
CA ARG A 5 -6.41 6.04 -7.81
C ARG A 5 -6.26 7.41 -7.12
N GLY A 6 -7.34 7.94 -6.54
CA GLY A 6 -7.30 9.19 -5.79
C GLY A 6 -6.41 9.12 -4.54
N ALA A 7 -6.45 8.00 -3.81
CA ALA A 7 -5.55 7.76 -2.69
C ALA A 7 -4.08 7.69 -3.15
N ASN A 8 -3.80 7.03 -4.28
CA ASN A 8 -2.44 6.95 -4.81
C ASN A 8 -1.91 8.31 -5.29
N THR A 9 -2.76 9.18 -5.84
CA THR A 9 -2.38 10.57 -6.16
C THR A 9 -1.96 11.31 -4.90
N ARG A 10 -2.76 11.26 -3.85
CA ARG A 10 -2.43 11.88 -2.55
C ARG A 10 -1.17 11.29 -1.92
N PHE A 11 -0.97 9.97 -2.07
CA PHE A 11 0.25 9.30 -1.66
C PHE A 11 1.47 9.85 -2.41
N ALA A 12 1.39 9.96 -3.74
CA ALA A 12 2.47 10.49 -4.57
C ALA A 12 2.82 11.95 -4.20
N ASP A 13 1.80 12.78 -3.96
CA ASP A 13 1.99 14.18 -3.54
C ASP A 13 2.68 14.25 -2.16
N ALA A 14 2.27 13.39 -1.22
CA ALA A 14 2.89 13.30 0.11
C ALA A 14 4.35 12.84 0.05
N ILE A 15 4.67 11.84 -0.78
CA ILE A 15 6.05 11.40 -1.02
C ILE A 15 6.89 12.55 -1.61
N ALA A 16 6.36 13.27 -2.60
CA ALA A 16 7.06 14.39 -3.21
C ALA A 16 7.33 15.54 -2.22
N ALA A 17 6.43 15.76 -1.26
CA ALA A 17 6.57 16.76 -0.21
C ALA A 17 7.43 16.29 0.98
N GLY A 18 7.80 15.00 1.05
CA GLY A 18 8.46 14.40 2.21
C GLY A 18 7.56 14.25 3.45
N ASP A 19 6.24 14.35 3.28
CA ASP A 19 5.27 14.18 4.36
C ASP A 19 4.94 12.68 4.55
N ILE A 20 5.77 12.01 5.34
CA ILE A 20 5.62 10.55 5.57
C ILE A 20 4.32 10.22 6.29
N ALA A 21 3.83 11.10 7.18
CA ALA A 21 2.58 10.87 7.89
C ALA A 21 1.38 10.90 6.93
N ALA A 22 1.34 11.89 6.03
CA ALA A 22 0.33 11.95 4.98
C ALA A 22 0.44 10.78 3.99
N ALA A 23 1.66 10.33 3.68
CA ALA A 23 1.89 9.18 2.82
C ALA A 23 1.29 7.90 3.46
N ILE A 24 1.56 7.64 4.74
CA ILE A 24 0.98 6.48 5.44
C ILE A 24 -0.55 6.54 5.48
N ALA A 25 -1.13 7.71 5.72
CA ALA A 25 -2.59 7.86 5.73
C ALA A 25 -3.21 7.57 4.35
N ALA A 26 -2.56 8.01 3.27
CA ALA A 26 -3.00 7.75 1.91
C ALA A 26 -2.80 6.28 1.50
N ASP A 27 -1.73 5.63 1.96
CA ASP A 27 -1.45 4.21 1.80
C ASP A 27 -2.53 3.35 2.50
N ASP A 28 -2.86 3.69 3.75
CA ASP A 28 -3.93 3.04 4.51
C ASP A 28 -5.27 3.13 3.77
N GLU A 29 -5.65 4.32 3.28
CA GLU A 29 -6.88 4.49 2.51
C GLU A 29 -6.88 3.64 1.24
N LEU A 30 -5.76 3.61 0.52
CA LEU A 30 -5.63 2.82 -0.70
C LEU A 30 -5.84 1.33 -0.43
N HIS A 31 -5.20 0.81 0.62
CA HIS A 31 -5.25 -0.61 0.98
C HIS A 31 -6.55 -1.02 1.68
N ASP A 32 -7.27 -0.10 2.31
CA ASP A 32 -8.57 -0.38 2.92
C ASP A 32 -9.70 -0.58 1.90
N VAL A 33 -9.60 0.02 0.69
CA VAL A 33 -10.65 -0.13 -0.35
C VAL A 33 -11.05 -1.59 -0.63
N PRO A 34 -10.14 -2.53 -0.94
CA PRO A 34 -10.51 -3.94 -1.15
C PRO A 34 -11.04 -4.62 0.14
N VAL A 35 -10.56 -4.22 1.32
CA VAL A 35 -11.01 -4.75 2.61
C VAL A 35 -12.46 -4.37 2.88
N ALA A 36 -12.79 -3.09 2.68
CA ALA A 36 -14.15 -2.57 2.77
C ALA A 36 -15.07 -3.23 1.73
N ALA A 37 -14.59 -3.40 0.49
CA ALA A 37 -15.36 -4.05 -0.58
C ALA A 37 -15.69 -5.52 -0.28
N ALA A 38 -14.80 -6.25 0.39
CA ALA A 38 -15.03 -7.64 0.78
C ALA A 38 -16.17 -7.81 1.81
N ARG A 39 -16.55 -6.73 2.51
CA ARG A 39 -17.57 -6.73 3.59
C ARG A 39 -17.42 -7.87 4.59
N ASN A 40 -16.17 -8.24 4.87
CA ASN A 40 -15.83 -9.35 5.77
C ASN A 40 -15.13 -8.82 7.01
N ARG A 41 -15.88 -8.77 8.12
CA ARG A 41 -15.37 -8.30 9.42
C ARG A 41 -14.17 -9.09 9.94
N ALA A 42 -14.05 -10.38 9.59
CA ALA A 42 -12.96 -11.22 10.05
C ALA A 42 -11.64 -10.86 9.33
N ILE A 43 -11.70 -10.56 8.03
CA ILE A 43 -10.55 -10.06 7.27
C ILE A 43 -10.11 -8.71 7.84
N ALA A 44 -11.04 -7.76 7.99
CA ALA A 44 -10.74 -6.44 8.53
C ALA A 44 -10.11 -6.50 9.93
N ALA A 45 -10.67 -7.32 10.83
CA ALA A 45 -10.14 -7.50 12.19
C ALA A 45 -8.75 -8.16 12.20
N THR A 46 -8.48 -9.05 11.25
CA THR A 46 -7.16 -9.69 11.10
C THR A 46 -6.13 -8.68 10.65
N LEU A 47 -6.43 -7.90 9.60
CA LEU A 47 -5.51 -6.88 9.09
C LEU A 47 -5.23 -5.81 10.15
N ALA A 48 -6.27 -5.30 10.83
CA ALA A 48 -6.11 -4.30 11.90
C ALA A 48 -5.18 -4.76 13.04
N ARG A 49 -5.08 -6.09 13.29
CA ARG A 49 -4.17 -6.64 14.30
C ARG A 49 -2.71 -6.62 13.84
N TYR A 50 -2.44 -6.82 12.56
CA TYR A 50 -1.08 -7.04 12.05
C TYR A 50 -0.48 -5.84 11.34
N THR A 51 -1.26 -4.97 10.70
CA THR A 51 -0.76 -3.74 10.05
C THR A 51 0.10 -2.87 10.97
N PRO A 52 -0.21 -2.68 12.27
CA PRO A 52 0.66 -1.90 13.17
C PRO A 52 2.10 -2.42 13.28
N LEU A 53 2.33 -3.71 13.04
CA LEU A 53 3.67 -4.32 13.09
C LEU A 53 4.54 -3.91 11.89
N LEU A 54 3.93 -3.47 10.78
CA LEU A 54 4.62 -3.06 9.56
C LEU A 54 5.01 -1.59 9.56
N ARG A 55 4.44 -0.77 10.47
CA ARG A 55 4.60 0.70 10.43
C ARG A 55 6.05 1.14 10.39
N ARG A 56 6.93 0.52 11.19
CA ARG A 56 8.35 0.88 11.18
C ARG A 56 8.98 0.70 9.79
N LEU A 57 8.59 -0.35 9.05
CA LEU A 57 9.11 -0.62 7.72
C LEU A 57 8.50 0.31 6.68
N GLU A 58 7.20 0.63 6.79
CA GLU A 58 6.54 1.61 5.93
C GLU A 58 7.16 3.01 6.08
N TYR A 59 7.39 3.46 7.33
CA TYR A 59 8.10 4.71 7.61
C TYR A 59 9.50 4.72 6.98
N ALA A 60 10.25 3.63 7.12
CA ALA A 60 11.58 3.50 6.52
C ALA A 60 11.52 3.51 4.99
N ARG A 61 10.55 2.80 4.39
CA ARG A 61 10.35 2.76 2.93
C ARG A 61 10.01 4.14 2.38
N PHE A 62 9.05 4.82 2.98
CA PHE A 62 8.53 6.10 2.49
C PHE A 62 9.47 7.27 2.79
N GLY A 63 10.36 7.14 3.77
CA GLY A 63 11.47 8.06 4.00
C GLY A 63 12.69 7.85 3.09
N SER A 64 12.63 6.92 2.13
CA SER A 64 13.77 6.54 1.28
C SER A 64 13.51 6.78 -0.21
N LEU A 65 14.59 6.90 -1.01
CA LEU A 65 14.51 7.11 -2.47
C LEU A 65 13.61 6.08 -3.21
N PRO A 66 13.57 4.80 -2.81
CA PRO A 66 12.63 3.82 -3.37
C PRO A 66 11.12 4.09 -3.20
N ALA A 67 10.68 5.11 -2.47
CA ALA A 67 9.26 5.40 -2.25
C ALA A 67 8.44 5.58 -3.56
N HIS A 68 9.05 6.12 -4.62
CA HIS A 68 8.39 6.24 -5.92
C HIS A 68 7.99 4.89 -6.54
N ARG A 69 8.67 3.80 -6.19
CA ARG A 69 8.26 2.46 -6.65
C ARG A 69 6.92 2.05 -6.08
N SER A 70 6.59 2.48 -4.85
CA SER A 70 5.28 2.21 -4.24
C SER A 70 4.15 2.90 -5.01
N VAL A 71 4.36 4.14 -5.48
CA VAL A 71 3.40 4.85 -6.36
C VAL A 71 3.09 4.05 -7.63
N GLN A 72 4.13 3.49 -8.25
CA GLN A 72 3.98 2.68 -9.45
C GLN A 72 3.22 1.37 -9.14
N ARG A 73 3.61 0.64 -8.09
CA ARG A 73 2.94 -0.60 -7.68
C ARG A 73 1.46 -0.40 -7.37
N HIS A 74 1.11 0.71 -6.74
CA HIS A 74 -0.29 1.07 -6.47
C HIS A 74 -1.10 1.30 -7.74
N THR A 75 -0.47 1.88 -8.77
CA THR A 75 -1.08 2.06 -10.09
C THR A 75 -1.29 0.70 -10.77
N GLU A 76 -0.26 -0.14 -10.82
CA GLU A 76 -0.32 -1.51 -11.37
C GLU A 76 -1.43 -2.32 -10.69
N LEU A 77 -1.55 -2.22 -9.36
CA LEU A 77 -2.61 -2.91 -8.61
C LEU A 77 -4.00 -2.36 -8.94
N ALA A 78 -4.15 -1.05 -9.14
CA ALA A 78 -5.42 -0.47 -9.55
C ALA A 78 -5.82 -0.93 -10.97
N ASP A 79 -4.86 -1.02 -11.88
CA ASP A 79 -5.06 -1.50 -13.25
C ASP A 79 -5.47 -2.98 -13.26
N ALA A 80 -4.77 -3.84 -12.51
CA ALA A 80 -5.12 -5.26 -12.40
C ALA A 80 -6.53 -5.48 -11.83
N ILE A 81 -6.90 -4.73 -10.78
CA ILE A 81 -8.25 -4.78 -10.20
C ILE A 81 -9.30 -4.28 -11.20
N GLU A 82 -9.02 -3.22 -11.97
CA GLU A 82 -9.93 -2.69 -12.99
C GLU A 82 -10.15 -3.69 -14.13
N ALA A 83 -9.10 -4.40 -14.54
CA ALA A 83 -9.16 -5.45 -15.55
C ALA A 83 -9.82 -6.75 -15.05
N GLY A 84 -10.03 -6.90 -13.74
CA GLY A 84 -10.51 -8.14 -13.13
C GLY A 84 -9.47 -9.27 -13.09
N ASP A 85 -8.19 -8.93 -13.25
CA ASP A 85 -7.09 -9.88 -13.19
C ASP A 85 -6.70 -10.18 -11.73
N VAL A 86 -7.36 -11.20 -11.17
CA VAL A 86 -7.21 -11.59 -9.77
C VAL A 86 -5.79 -12.09 -9.47
N ASP A 87 -5.18 -12.83 -10.39
CA ASP A 87 -3.85 -13.40 -10.19
C ASP A 87 -2.79 -12.30 -10.17
N ALA A 88 -2.87 -11.34 -11.11
CA ALA A 88 -1.99 -10.18 -11.11
C ALA A 88 -2.19 -9.32 -9.86
N ALA A 89 -3.45 -9.06 -9.45
CA ALA A 89 -3.73 -8.27 -8.25
C ALA A 89 -3.15 -8.93 -6.99
N CYS A 90 -3.26 -10.26 -6.87
CA CYS A 90 -2.66 -11.02 -5.77
C CYS A 90 -1.13 -10.94 -5.79
N ALA A 91 -0.51 -11.16 -6.95
CA ALA A 91 0.95 -11.12 -7.10
C ALA A 91 1.55 -9.74 -6.79
N ILE A 92 0.90 -8.67 -7.27
CA ILE A 92 1.33 -7.29 -6.99
C ILE A 92 1.17 -6.99 -5.50
N THR A 93 0.04 -7.36 -4.89
CA THR A 93 -0.18 -7.18 -3.45
C THR A 93 0.89 -7.90 -2.63
N ALA A 94 1.20 -9.16 -2.97
CA ALA A 94 2.27 -9.90 -2.29
C ALA A 94 3.62 -9.18 -2.41
N THR A 95 3.95 -8.69 -3.61
CA THR A 95 5.20 -7.97 -3.87
C THR A 95 5.30 -6.67 -3.07
N ILE A 96 4.21 -5.90 -2.95
CA ILE A 96 4.19 -4.66 -2.15
C ILE A 96 4.65 -4.94 -0.71
N TRP A 97 4.14 -6.01 -0.10
CA TRP A 97 4.42 -6.32 1.30
C TRP A 97 5.76 -7.04 1.50
N THR A 98 6.15 -7.96 0.61
CA THR A 98 7.44 -8.67 0.75
C THR A 98 8.63 -7.78 0.42
N GLU A 99 8.48 -6.74 -0.42
CA GLU A 99 9.54 -5.74 -0.63
C GLU A 99 9.91 -4.97 0.65
N LEU A 100 9.06 -4.97 1.69
CA LEU A 100 9.42 -4.38 2.99
C LEU A 100 10.46 -5.23 3.74
N GLU A 101 10.58 -6.52 3.45
CA GLU A 101 11.55 -7.41 4.10
C GLU A 101 12.99 -6.97 3.83
N THR A 102 13.26 -6.33 2.68
CA THR A 102 14.60 -5.83 2.35
C THR A 102 15.09 -4.75 3.34
N LEU A 103 14.18 -4.17 4.13
CA LEU A 103 14.48 -3.17 5.16
C LEU A 103 14.83 -3.80 6.51
N LEU A 104 14.56 -5.10 6.70
CA LEU A 104 14.93 -5.84 7.91
C LEU A 104 16.41 -6.23 7.92
N GLU A 105 17.05 -6.30 6.76
CA GLU A 105 18.42 -6.77 6.59
C GLU A 105 19.49 -5.67 6.80
N THR A 106 19.12 -4.54 7.40
CA THR A 106 20.09 -3.48 7.73
C THR A 106 20.69 -3.78 9.11
N PRO A 107 22.00 -4.13 9.24
CA PRO A 107 22.66 -4.27 10.54
C PRO A 107 22.72 -2.95 11.33
#